data_AF-A0A0L7M2G4-F1
#
_entry.id   AF-A0A0L7M2G4-F1
#
_cell.length_a   1.000
_cell.length_b   1.000
_cell.length_c   1.000
_cell.angle_alpha   90.00
_cell.angle_beta   90.00
_cell.angle_gamma   90.00
#
_symmetry.space_group_name_H-M   'P 1'
#
loop_
_entity.id
_entity.type
_entity.pdbx_description
1 polymer ?
#
loop_
_entity_poly.entity_id
_entity_poly.type
_entity_poly.pdbx_seq_one_letter_code
_entity_poly.pdbx_strand_id
1 'polypeptide(L)'
;MNKMASTHNEIIPRLGFEEMRNEMNKYGVEINQSTLKNPSTEDIQGIYSLCIKYILNKDIQNIRIEEYTGDLKSSLPTVDGLQILPNEGKNHLQAIGNLRFLRHCEKINKILNLDNILSYIFKPVGSHMTKLINAFIHFMKYRDQLYNENGEKIKSIQEKKNEYDVLENEYDALENELNKLLLKHEDIRNNIINEKNIKRNYEEDIIKNQNLLNSQQSLIISLNSTKDKIVNETNELIFQYSRYRQKKEDLEDQIVPSPEKLQKYNEELKDHLYEHIAQFEDDRKKNEDIKNKINIADICIKKLVDLLTALNEHIEHTIKLHIEKKNNLQTIEKQYKSLTNEKQNFITKNTEQDKIIKETKEFLQQEQTKWNQKIKQEQHNTILIQQKVKDIYQNVDDLNIKTNREINQINNIIKHIQDIINHYNKNILLITELIQNTKNSHSILTHKVLNNIQKDISANM
;
A
#
# COMPACT_ATOMS: atom_id res chain seq x y z
N MET A 1 -47.91 51.92 19.41
CA MET A 1 -46.73 52.47 18.69
C MET A 1 -45.64 52.72 19.70
N ASN A 2 -44.50 52.02 19.56
CA ASN A 2 -43.17 52.49 19.96
C ASN A 2 -42.17 51.47 19.41
N LYS A 3 -41.80 51.66 18.13
CA LYS A 3 -40.63 51.03 17.51
C LYS A 3 -39.41 51.64 18.20
N MET A 4 -38.83 50.94 19.16
CA MET A 4 -37.50 51.28 19.65
C MET A 4 -36.49 51.01 18.53
N ALA A 5 -35.74 52.05 18.21
CA ALA A 5 -34.72 52.09 17.18
C ALA A 5 -33.73 50.93 17.36
N SER A 6 -33.56 50.12 16.30
CA SER A 6 -32.48 49.15 16.24
C SER A 6 -31.16 49.90 16.06
N THR A 7 -30.32 49.88 17.09
CA THR A 7 -28.92 50.28 16.98
C THR A 7 -28.22 49.34 15.98
N HIS A 8 -27.99 49.84 14.77
CA HIS A 8 -27.37 49.16 13.63
C HIS A 8 -25.84 48.98 13.83
N ASN A 9 -25.42 48.21 14.83
CA ASN A 9 -23.99 47.83 15.00
C ASN A 9 -23.78 46.32 15.21
N GLU A 10 -24.81 45.48 15.05
CA GLU A 10 -24.65 44.02 15.14
C GLU A 10 -24.62 43.41 13.74
N ILE A 11 -23.45 42.88 13.36
CA ILE A 11 -23.18 42.20 12.08
C ILE A 11 -23.98 40.88 11.95
N ILE A 12 -24.49 40.35 13.06
CA ILE A 12 -25.13 39.04 13.14
C ILE A 12 -26.63 39.23 13.46
N PRO A 13 -27.56 38.72 12.61
CA PRO A 13 -29.00 38.82 12.86
C PRO A 13 -29.41 38.12 14.16
N ARG A 14 -30.17 38.80 15.02
CA ARG A 14 -30.73 38.20 16.25
C ARG A 14 -31.86 37.22 15.92
N LEU A 15 -31.71 35.96 16.33
CA LEU A 15 -32.76 34.95 16.22
C LEU A 15 -33.76 35.07 17.38
N GLY A 16 -34.99 34.58 17.15
CA GLY A 16 -36.01 34.48 18.20
C GLY A 16 -35.63 33.46 19.28
N PHE A 17 -36.23 33.56 20.47
CA PHE A 17 -35.95 32.63 21.58
C PHE A 17 -36.22 31.16 21.21
N GLU A 18 -37.36 30.87 20.60
CA GLU A 18 -37.73 29.51 20.18
C GLU A 18 -36.79 28.98 19.08
N GLU A 19 -36.31 29.84 18.18
CA GLU A 19 -35.35 29.46 17.15
C GLU A 19 -33.98 29.12 17.76
N MET A 20 -33.49 29.95 18.69
CA MET A 20 -32.25 29.67 19.41
C MET A 20 -32.34 28.36 20.21
N ARG A 21 -33.48 28.12 20.87
CA ARG A 21 -33.72 26.89 21.62
C ARG A 21 -33.70 25.66 20.71
N ASN A 22 -34.42 25.70 19.60
CA ASN A 22 -34.48 24.58 18.64
C ASN A 22 -33.13 24.28 18.00
N GLU A 23 -32.33 25.31 17.66
CA GLU A 23 -31.00 25.12 17.08
C GLU A 23 -29.99 24.59 18.11
N MET A 24 -30.03 25.09 19.34
CA MET A 24 -29.11 24.66 20.40
C MET A 24 -29.42 23.25 20.92
N ASN A 25 -30.70 22.84 20.89
CA ASN A 25 -31.10 21.46 21.19
C ASN A 25 -30.45 20.44 20.25
N LYS A 26 -30.17 20.78 18.98
CA LYS A 26 -29.46 19.89 18.04
C LYS A 26 -28.05 19.52 18.51
N TYR A 27 -27.46 20.38 19.33
CA TYR A 27 -26.12 20.19 19.90
C TYR A 27 -26.19 19.69 21.36
N GLY A 28 -27.37 19.25 21.82
CA GLY A 28 -27.58 18.67 23.15
C GLY A 28 -27.64 19.68 24.29
N VAL A 29 -27.92 20.96 24.01
CA VAL A 29 -28.01 22.02 25.02
C VAL A 29 -29.43 22.57 25.12
N GLU A 30 -30.07 22.33 26.27
CA GLU A 30 -31.38 22.91 26.60
C GLU A 30 -31.23 24.33 27.14
N ILE A 31 -31.79 25.30 26.43
CA ILE A 31 -31.76 26.72 26.83
C ILE A 31 -33.11 27.13 27.38
N ASN A 32 -33.14 27.53 28.65
CA ASN A 32 -34.31 28.09 29.29
C ASN A 32 -34.32 29.61 29.22
N GLN A 33 -35.51 30.21 29.23
CA GLN A 33 -35.67 31.67 29.14
C GLN A 33 -35.13 32.39 30.39
N SER A 34 -35.10 31.70 31.53
CA SER A 34 -34.45 32.13 32.77
C SER A 34 -32.92 32.24 32.60
N THR A 35 -32.31 31.25 31.95
CA THR A 35 -30.87 31.16 31.68
C THR A 35 -30.38 32.30 30.79
N LEU A 36 -31.18 32.73 29.80
CA LEU A 36 -30.81 33.86 28.93
C LEU A 36 -30.99 35.22 29.60
N LYS A 37 -31.94 35.36 30.53
CA LYS A 37 -32.17 36.63 31.25
C LYS A 37 -31.11 36.85 32.32
N ASN A 38 -30.83 35.82 33.13
CA ASN A 38 -29.85 35.85 34.21
C ASN A 38 -28.94 34.60 34.15
N PRO A 39 -27.94 34.60 33.26
CA PRO A 39 -27.05 33.45 33.13
C PRO A 39 -26.16 33.24 34.35
N SER A 40 -25.92 31.98 34.72
CA SER A 40 -24.87 31.62 35.67
C SER A 40 -23.51 31.51 34.99
N THR A 41 -22.44 31.47 35.79
CA THR A 41 -21.08 31.26 35.27
C THR A 41 -20.94 29.90 34.60
N GLU A 42 -21.64 28.89 35.11
CA GLU A 42 -21.66 27.53 34.54
C GLU A 42 -22.36 27.53 33.18
N ASP A 43 -23.46 28.28 33.03
CA ASP A 43 -24.19 28.36 31.76
C ASP A 43 -23.32 28.96 30.65
N ILE A 44 -22.64 30.09 30.90
CA ILE A 44 -21.76 30.71 29.90
C ILE A 44 -20.53 29.84 29.62
N GLN A 45 -19.92 29.23 30.64
CA GLN A 45 -18.81 28.31 30.44
C GLN A 45 -19.23 27.06 29.66
N GLY A 46 -20.46 26.58 29.85
CA GLY A 46 -21.06 25.49 29.08
C GLY A 46 -21.20 25.84 27.60
N ILE A 47 -21.72 27.03 27.29
CA ILE A 47 -21.81 27.50 25.89
C ILE A 47 -20.42 27.68 25.27
N TYR A 48 -19.46 28.27 25.98
CA TYR A 48 -18.09 28.37 25.46
C TYR A 48 -17.44 27.00 25.26
N SER A 49 -17.66 26.05 26.16
CA SER A 49 -17.17 24.67 26.02
C SER A 49 -17.76 24.00 24.78
N LEU A 50 -19.05 24.23 24.51
CA LEU A 50 -19.73 23.78 23.29
C LEU A 50 -19.08 24.39 22.04
N CYS A 51 -18.88 25.71 22.03
CA CYS A 51 -18.22 26.40 20.93
C CYS A 51 -16.81 25.83 20.70
N ILE A 52 -16.03 25.60 21.75
CA ILE A 52 -14.69 25.03 21.62
C ILE A 52 -14.74 23.61 21.05
N LYS A 53 -15.68 22.78 21.50
CA LYS A 53 -15.87 21.43 20.98
C LYS A 53 -16.20 21.42 19.49
N TYR A 54 -17.17 22.22 19.04
CA TYR A 54 -17.66 22.15 17.67
C TYR A 54 -16.89 23.03 16.67
N ILE A 55 -16.27 24.13 17.11
CA ILE A 55 -15.51 25.05 16.24
C ILE A 55 -14.03 24.66 16.21
N LEU A 56 -13.43 24.36 17.36
CA LEU A 56 -11.99 24.05 17.46
C LEU A 56 -11.70 22.55 17.46
N ASN A 57 -12.73 21.69 17.47
CA ASN A 57 -12.61 20.24 17.56
C ASN A 57 -11.75 19.77 18.76
N LYS A 58 -11.94 20.44 19.91
CA LYS A 58 -11.24 20.13 21.16
C LYS A 58 -12.22 19.82 22.27
N ASP A 59 -12.04 18.68 22.92
CA ASP A 59 -12.80 18.34 24.11
C ASP A 59 -12.28 19.09 25.34
N ILE A 60 -13.14 19.31 26.33
CA ILE A 60 -12.81 19.94 27.60
C ILE A 60 -11.72 19.15 28.35
N GLN A 61 -11.70 17.83 28.20
CA GLN A 61 -10.66 16.94 28.72
C GLN A 61 -9.28 17.24 28.12
N ASN A 62 -9.24 17.67 26.85
CA ASN A 62 -8.00 18.08 26.17
C ASN A 62 -7.59 19.53 26.52
N ILE A 63 -8.48 20.31 27.13
CA ILE A 63 -8.21 21.70 27.55
C ILE A 63 -7.74 21.71 29.01
N ARG A 64 -8.28 20.82 29.84
CA ARG A 64 -7.94 20.69 31.26
C ARG A 64 -7.30 19.33 31.54
N ILE A 65 -6.29 18.98 30.75
CA ILE A 65 -5.59 17.69 30.81
C ILE A 65 -5.05 17.47 32.22
N GLU A 66 -4.51 18.52 32.83
CA GLU A 66 -3.88 18.52 34.14
C GLU A 66 -4.86 18.17 35.28
N GLU A 67 -6.14 18.51 35.14
CA GLU A 67 -7.20 18.16 36.10
C GLU A 67 -7.56 16.67 36.00
N TYR A 68 -7.43 16.07 34.80
CA TYR A 68 -7.75 14.66 34.54
C TYR A 68 -6.57 13.71 34.80
N THR A 69 -5.36 14.11 34.38
CA THR A 69 -4.15 13.29 34.53
C THR A 69 -3.51 13.43 35.90
N GLY A 70 -3.91 14.44 36.70
CA GLY A 70 -3.32 14.74 38.01
C GLY A 70 -1.85 15.16 37.94
N ASP A 71 -1.36 15.45 36.75
CA ASP A 71 0.04 15.72 36.43
C ASP A 71 0.13 16.80 35.36
N LEU A 72 1.13 17.66 35.49
CA LEU A 72 1.45 18.69 34.51
C LEU A 72 2.20 18.03 33.36
N LYS A 73 1.47 17.57 32.34
CA LYS A 73 2.06 17.32 31.02
C LYS A 73 2.43 18.66 30.38
N SER A 74 3.47 19.30 30.90
CA SER A 74 4.11 20.39 30.19
C SER A 74 4.91 19.78 29.04
N SER A 75 4.61 20.17 27.82
CA SER A 75 5.58 20.17 26.72
C SER A 75 6.56 21.33 26.92
N LEU A 76 7.11 21.53 28.12
CA LEU A 76 8.29 22.35 28.30
C LEU A 76 9.48 21.47 27.90
N PRO A 77 10.45 21.99 27.13
CA PRO A 77 11.72 21.29 26.99
C PRO A 77 12.30 21.14 28.41
N THR A 78 12.45 19.90 28.85
CA THR A 78 13.27 19.57 30.01
C THR A 78 14.69 20.02 29.69
N VAL A 79 15.09 21.17 30.22
CA VAL A 79 16.51 21.49 30.37
C VAL A 79 16.94 20.79 31.67
N ASP A 80 17.81 19.79 31.53
CA ASP A 80 18.50 19.09 32.62
C ASP A 80 17.65 18.41 33.71
N GLY A 81 16.58 17.70 33.32
CA GLY A 81 15.97 16.67 34.19
C GLY A 81 15.36 17.15 35.52
N LEU A 82 15.32 18.47 35.77
CA LEU A 82 14.68 19.07 36.94
C LEU A 82 13.19 19.25 36.67
N GLN A 83 12.37 18.35 37.23
CA GLN A 83 10.94 18.60 37.46
C GLN A 83 10.82 19.75 38.46
N ILE A 84 10.81 20.99 37.97
CA ILE A 84 10.42 22.14 38.79
C ILE A 84 8.91 22.14 38.86
N LEU A 85 8.33 21.45 39.83
CA LEU A 85 7.20 21.96 40.59
C LEU A 85 7.16 21.23 41.95
N PRO A 86 7.36 21.94 43.08
CA PRO A 86 7.16 21.37 44.41
C PRO A 86 5.69 20.97 44.60
N ASN A 87 5.37 20.20 45.65
CA ASN A 87 4.00 19.73 45.97
C ASN A 87 2.92 20.84 45.98
N GLU A 88 3.30 22.11 46.07
CA GLU A 88 2.44 23.30 45.93
C GLU A 88 1.89 23.52 44.50
N GLY A 89 2.56 22.99 43.48
CA GLY A 89 2.16 23.07 42.06
C GLY A 89 0.82 22.39 41.75
N LYS A 90 0.42 21.40 42.56
CA LYS A 90 -0.88 20.72 42.43
C LYS A 90 -2.06 21.66 42.65
N ASN A 91 -1.91 22.67 43.50
CA ASN A 91 -2.94 23.69 43.75
C ASN A 91 -3.15 24.63 42.55
N HIS A 92 -2.21 24.65 41.59
CA HIS A 92 -2.26 25.51 40.41
C HIS A 92 -2.78 24.80 39.15
N LEU A 93 -3.02 23.48 39.19
CA LEU A 93 -3.50 22.72 38.02
C LEU A 93 -4.83 23.28 37.49
N GLN A 94 -5.76 23.55 38.40
CA GLN A 94 -7.05 24.14 38.07
C GLN A 94 -6.91 25.56 37.50
N ALA A 95 -6.00 26.37 38.04
CA ALA A 95 -5.72 27.70 37.53
C ALA A 95 -5.14 27.66 36.11
N ILE A 96 -4.25 26.70 35.83
CA ILE A 96 -3.64 26.48 34.51
C ILE A 96 -4.69 26.02 33.50
N GLY A 97 -5.55 25.06 33.87
CA GLY A 97 -6.68 24.61 33.05
C GLY A 97 -7.65 25.75 32.73
N ASN A 98 -8.00 26.57 33.72
CA ASN A 98 -8.83 27.75 33.55
C ASN A 98 -8.20 28.80 32.62
N LEU A 99 -6.90 29.08 32.75
CA LEU A 99 -6.20 30.00 31.85
C LEU A 99 -6.18 29.49 30.40
N ARG A 100 -6.00 28.17 30.19
CA ARG A 100 -6.07 27.56 28.86
C ARG A 100 -7.47 27.65 28.28
N PHE A 101 -8.48 27.41 29.09
CA PHE A 101 -9.89 27.59 28.72
C PHE A 101 -10.19 29.03 28.30
N LEU A 102 -9.73 30.03 29.07
CA LEU A 102 -9.89 31.45 28.71
C LEU A 102 -9.24 31.79 27.37
N ARG A 103 -8.00 31.33 27.12
CA ARG A 103 -7.33 31.52 25.82
C ARG A 103 -8.12 30.92 24.65
N HIS A 104 -8.80 29.79 24.89
CA HIS A 104 -9.69 29.21 23.89
C HIS A 104 -10.96 30.03 23.71
N CYS A 105 -11.53 30.60 24.77
CA CYS A 105 -12.66 31.52 24.68
C CYS A 105 -12.31 32.79 23.89
N GLU A 106 -11.11 33.35 24.05
CA GLU A 106 -10.63 34.49 23.23
C GLU A 106 -10.59 34.13 21.74
N LYS A 107 -10.08 32.93 21.42
CA LYS A 107 -10.05 32.44 20.04
C LYS A 107 -11.46 32.27 19.48
N ILE A 108 -12.38 31.74 20.27
CA ILE A 108 -13.80 31.63 19.89
C ILE A 108 -14.39 33.01 19.63
N ASN A 109 -14.20 33.98 20.53
CA ASN A 109 -14.70 35.35 20.34
C ASN A 109 -14.15 35.94 19.04
N LYS A 110 -12.87 35.73 18.72
CA LYS A 110 -12.28 36.20 17.46
C LYS A 110 -12.89 35.51 16.23
N ILE A 111 -13.12 34.20 16.27
CA ILE A 111 -13.72 33.43 15.15
C ILE A 111 -15.19 33.85 14.93
N LEU A 112 -15.93 34.03 16.02
CA LEU A 112 -17.34 34.43 16.02
C LEU A 112 -17.55 35.94 15.86
N ASN A 113 -16.45 36.72 15.72
CA ASN A 113 -16.46 38.18 15.63
C ASN A 113 -17.23 38.87 16.77
N LEU A 114 -17.00 38.40 18.00
CA LEU A 114 -17.52 38.97 19.24
C LEU A 114 -16.46 39.85 19.91
N ASP A 115 -16.91 40.86 20.67
CA ASP A 115 -16.03 41.67 21.50
C ASP A 115 -15.25 40.77 22.48
N ASN A 116 -13.93 40.98 22.59
CA ASN A 116 -13.09 40.15 23.44
C ASN A 116 -13.19 40.54 24.93
N ILE A 117 -14.40 40.45 25.48
CA ILE A 117 -14.71 40.79 26.87
C ILE A 117 -14.81 39.49 27.68
N LEU A 118 -13.67 38.95 28.10
CA LEU A 118 -13.61 37.73 28.90
C LEU A 118 -14.21 37.87 30.31
N SER A 119 -14.37 39.11 30.82
CA SER A 119 -14.99 39.34 32.13
C SER A 119 -16.43 38.81 32.20
N TYR A 120 -17.12 38.70 31.06
CA TYR A 120 -18.47 38.10 30.99
C TYR A 120 -18.51 36.59 31.23
N ILE A 121 -17.37 35.91 31.26
CA ILE A 121 -17.29 34.49 31.68
C ILE A 121 -17.45 34.38 33.20
N PHE A 122 -16.93 35.35 33.96
CA PHE A 122 -16.99 35.39 35.42
C PHE A 122 -18.16 36.22 35.95
N LYS A 123 -18.63 37.19 35.16
CA LYS A 123 -19.81 38.03 35.44
C LYS A 123 -20.76 37.99 34.24
N PRO A 124 -21.54 36.91 34.11
CA PRO A 124 -22.43 36.68 32.99
C PRO A 124 -23.42 37.83 32.76
N VAL A 125 -23.63 38.17 31.49
CA VAL A 125 -24.63 39.14 31.06
C VAL A 125 -25.53 38.49 30.02
N GLY A 126 -26.86 38.55 30.21
CA GLY A 126 -27.83 37.92 29.32
C GLY A 126 -27.74 38.37 27.86
N SER A 127 -27.43 39.64 27.63
CA SER A 127 -27.22 40.18 26.28
C SER A 127 -25.97 39.58 25.60
N HIS A 128 -24.89 39.35 26.35
CA HIS A 128 -23.68 38.68 25.85
C HIS A 128 -23.94 37.21 25.55
N MET A 129 -24.62 36.50 26.45
CA MET A 129 -24.98 35.09 26.23
C MET A 129 -25.82 34.92 24.96
N THR A 130 -26.82 35.79 24.77
CA THR A 130 -27.66 35.80 23.57
C THR A 130 -26.86 36.08 22.31
N LYS A 131 -25.90 37.01 22.34
CA LYS A 131 -24.99 37.28 21.22
C LYS A 131 -24.10 36.08 20.88
N LEU A 132 -23.51 35.46 21.91
CA LEU A 132 -22.65 34.29 21.76
C LEU A 132 -23.39 33.12 21.11
N ILE A 133 -24.59 32.81 21.59
CA ILE A 133 -25.43 31.74 21.03
C ILE A 133 -25.81 32.04 19.58
N ASN A 134 -26.26 33.26 19.29
CA ASN A 134 -26.59 33.66 17.92
C ASN A 134 -25.39 33.52 16.99
N ALA A 135 -24.23 34.04 17.40
CA ALA A 135 -23.01 33.95 16.61
C ALA A 135 -22.58 32.50 16.36
N PHE A 136 -22.69 31.64 17.38
CA PHE A 136 -22.44 30.21 17.25
C PHE A 136 -23.40 29.55 16.25
N ILE A 137 -24.71 29.78 16.35
CA ILE A 137 -25.69 29.20 15.44
C ILE A 137 -25.42 29.62 13.99
N HIS A 138 -25.18 30.91 13.74
CA HIS A 138 -24.87 31.42 12.41
C HIS A 138 -23.57 30.84 11.85
N PHE A 139 -22.53 30.72 12.69
CA PHE A 139 -21.29 30.05 12.31
C PHE A 139 -21.52 28.59 11.91
N MET A 140 -22.32 27.86 12.68
CA MET A 140 -22.61 26.46 12.41
C MET A 140 -23.43 26.28 11.12
N LYS A 141 -24.42 27.14 10.87
CA LYS A 141 -25.17 27.15 9.61
C LYS A 141 -24.27 27.43 8.41
N TYR A 142 -23.37 28.42 8.53
CA TYR A 142 -22.40 28.71 7.48
C TYR A 142 -21.44 27.54 7.25
N ARG A 143 -20.97 26.90 8.33
CA ARG A 143 -20.12 25.71 8.24
C ARG A 143 -20.84 24.55 7.54
N ASP A 144 -22.11 24.32 7.86
CA ASP A 144 -22.91 23.26 7.23
C ASP A 144 -23.16 23.56 5.74
N GLN A 145 -23.34 24.83 5.38
CA GLN A 145 -23.38 25.25 3.98
C GLN A 145 -22.06 24.95 3.27
N LEU A 146 -20.92 25.28 3.87
CA LEU A 146 -19.60 24.95 3.31
C LEU A 146 -19.39 23.43 3.16
N TYR A 147 -19.89 22.63 4.09
CA TYR A 147 -19.87 21.16 3.98
C TYR A 147 -20.72 20.68 2.80
N ASN A 148 -21.91 21.26 2.59
CA ASN A 148 -22.77 20.91 1.46
C ASN A 148 -22.14 21.32 0.11
N GLU A 149 -21.57 22.53 0.02
CA GLU A 149 -20.87 23.02 -1.18
C GLU A 149 -19.65 22.15 -1.52
N ASN A 150 -18.97 21.59 -0.52
CA ASN A 150 -17.84 20.69 -0.71
C ASN A 150 -18.22 19.20 -0.63
N GLY A 151 -19.52 18.86 -0.59
CA GLY A 151 -19.99 17.49 -0.39
C GLY A 151 -19.48 16.52 -1.47
N GLU A 152 -19.45 16.95 -2.73
CA GLU A 152 -18.90 16.14 -3.84
C GLU A 152 -17.40 15.89 -3.67
N LYS A 153 -16.63 16.90 -3.26
CA LYS A 153 -15.19 16.74 -2.99
C LYS A 153 -14.95 15.77 -1.84
N ILE A 154 -15.74 15.87 -0.77
CA ILE A 154 -15.65 14.98 0.40
C ILE A 154 -15.97 13.54 -0.02
N LYS A 155 -17.03 13.33 -0.82
CA LYS A 155 -17.37 12.01 -1.37
C LYS A 155 -16.25 11.44 -2.23
N SER A 156 -15.69 12.25 -3.15
CA SER A 156 -14.57 11.83 -3.98
C SER A 156 -13.32 11.46 -3.17
N ILE A 157 -13.02 12.20 -2.09
CA ILE A 157 -11.92 11.85 -1.18
C ILE A 157 -12.21 10.52 -0.47
N GLN A 158 -13.45 10.30 -0.02
CA GLN A 158 -13.83 9.06 0.65
C GLN A 158 -13.79 7.85 -0.30
N GLU A 159 -14.23 8.00 -1.54
CA GLU A 159 -14.15 6.97 -2.58
C GLU A 159 -12.70 6.60 -2.88
N LYS A 160 -11.82 7.60 -3.10
CA LYS A 160 -10.39 7.37 -3.31
C LYS A 160 -9.70 6.74 -2.11
N LYS A 161 -10.13 7.08 -0.89
CA LYS A 161 -9.62 6.43 0.32
C LYS A 161 -10.02 4.95 0.36
N ASN A 162 -11.28 4.63 0.07
CA ASN A 162 -11.72 3.25 0.03
C ASN A 162 -11.01 2.46 -1.08
N GLU A 163 -10.76 3.08 -2.23
CA GLU A 163 -9.98 2.49 -3.32
C GLU A 163 -8.53 2.23 -2.89
N TYR A 164 -7.88 3.19 -2.23
CA TYR A 164 -6.56 3.01 -1.63
C TYR A 164 -6.54 1.84 -0.65
N ASP A 165 -7.51 1.77 0.27
CA ASP A 165 -7.58 0.70 1.27
C ASP A 165 -7.74 -0.68 0.60
N VAL A 166 -8.47 -0.78 -0.52
CA VAL A 166 -8.57 -2.04 -1.30
C VAL A 166 -7.24 -2.39 -1.96
N LEU A 167 -6.58 -1.44 -2.62
CA LEU A 167 -5.27 -1.68 -3.25
C LEU A 167 -4.19 -2.05 -2.25
N GLU A 168 -4.19 -1.46 -1.06
CA GLU A 168 -3.25 -1.79 0.02
C GLU A 168 -3.45 -3.24 0.48
N ASN A 169 -4.69 -3.69 0.64
CA ASN A 169 -4.98 -5.09 0.96
C ASN A 169 -4.56 -6.06 -0.16
N GLU A 170 -4.75 -5.69 -1.43
CA GLU A 170 -4.28 -6.49 -2.57
C GLU A 170 -2.75 -6.57 -2.64
N TYR A 171 -2.07 -5.46 -2.34
CA TYR A 171 -0.61 -5.39 -2.25
C TYR A 171 -0.08 -6.32 -1.15
N ASP A 172 -0.65 -6.25 0.05
CA ASP A 172 -0.27 -7.11 1.18
C ASP A 172 -0.51 -8.60 0.85
N ALA A 173 -1.60 -8.92 0.15
CA ALA A 173 -1.87 -10.28 -0.29
C ALA A 173 -0.82 -10.79 -1.29
N LEU A 174 -0.43 -9.94 -2.26
CA LEU A 174 0.58 -10.26 -3.26
C LEU A 174 1.98 -10.40 -2.63
N GLU A 175 2.34 -9.53 -1.69
CA GLU A 175 3.61 -9.62 -0.95
C GLU A 175 3.68 -10.94 -0.16
N ASN A 176 2.58 -11.33 0.48
CA ASN A 176 2.48 -12.62 1.18
C ASN A 176 2.60 -13.82 0.23
N GLU A 177 2.03 -13.75 -0.98
CA GLU A 177 2.17 -14.81 -1.99
C GLU A 177 3.61 -14.91 -2.50
N LEU A 178 4.26 -13.77 -2.75
CA LEU A 178 5.66 -13.72 -3.15
C LEU A 178 6.57 -14.35 -2.09
N ASN A 179 6.36 -14.02 -0.81
CA ASN A 179 7.11 -14.61 0.29
C ASN A 179 6.94 -16.14 0.36
N LYS A 180 5.73 -16.65 0.13
CA LYS A 180 5.49 -18.11 0.04
C LYS A 180 6.23 -18.75 -1.14
N LEU A 181 6.28 -18.07 -2.29
CA LEU A 181 7.01 -18.57 -3.47
C LEU A 181 8.53 -18.57 -3.25
N LEU A 182 9.07 -17.54 -2.60
CA LEU A 182 10.49 -17.47 -2.25
C LEU A 182 10.89 -18.62 -1.30
N LEU A 183 10.09 -18.88 -0.26
CA LEU A 183 10.32 -20.00 0.65
C LEU A 183 10.29 -21.35 -0.09
N LYS A 184 9.28 -21.58 -0.95
CA LYS A 184 9.22 -22.78 -1.78
C LYS A 184 10.43 -22.93 -2.70
N HIS A 185 10.91 -21.83 -3.28
CA HIS A 185 12.09 -21.86 -4.13
C HIS A 185 13.35 -22.22 -3.34
N GLU A 186 13.49 -21.72 -2.11
CA GLU A 186 14.58 -22.07 -1.21
C GLU A 186 14.53 -23.55 -0.80
N ASP A 187 13.34 -24.08 -0.48
CA ASP A 187 13.14 -25.50 -0.21
C ASP A 187 13.55 -26.39 -1.40
N ILE A 188 13.11 -26.02 -2.62
CA ILE A 188 13.48 -26.73 -3.84
C ILE A 188 14.99 -26.69 -4.06
N ARG A 189 15.62 -25.53 -3.87
CA ARG A 189 17.08 -25.38 -4.00
C ARG A 189 17.82 -26.29 -3.01
N ASN A 190 17.38 -26.32 -1.76
CA ASN A 190 17.98 -27.17 -0.72
C ASN A 190 17.80 -28.66 -1.06
N ASN A 191 16.63 -29.06 -1.55
CA ASN A 191 16.39 -30.42 -2.01
C ASN A 191 17.30 -30.82 -3.18
N ILE A 192 17.49 -29.95 -4.17
CA ILE A 192 18.41 -30.21 -5.30
C ILE A 192 19.85 -30.40 -4.81
N ILE A 193 20.30 -29.59 -3.83
CA ILE A 193 21.64 -29.73 -3.24
C ILE A 193 21.76 -31.08 -2.52
N ASN A 194 20.75 -31.46 -1.74
CA ASN A 194 20.73 -32.76 -1.05
C ASN A 194 20.75 -33.93 -2.04
N GLU A 195 19.95 -33.89 -3.10
CA GLU A 195 19.96 -34.93 -4.14
C GLU A 195 21.31 -35.03 -4.86
N LYS A 196 21.96 -33.89 -5.14
CA LYS A 196 23.33 -33.89 -5.71
C LYS A 196 24.34 -34.57 -4.77
N ASN A 197 24.24 -34.32 -3.47
CA ASN A 197 25.11 -34.97 -2.48
C ASN A 197 24.84 -36.47 -2.39
N ILE A 198 23.57 -36.88 -2.37
CA ILE A 198 23.17 -38.29 -2.40
C ILE A 198 23.72 -38.97 -3.66
N LYS A 199 23.56 -38.36 -4.83
CA LYS A 199 24.10 -38.88 -6.10
C LYS A 199 25.61 -39.08 -6.01
N ARG A 200 26.34 -38.09 -5.51
CA ARG A 200 27.79 -38.17 -5.34
C ARG A 200 28.20 -39.33 -4.43
N ASN A 201 27.50 -39.51 -3.30
CA ASN A 201 27.78 -40.63 -2.39
C ASN A 201 27.58 -41.98 -3.09
N TYR A 202 26.51 -42.14 -3.87
CA TYR A 202 26.29 -43.36 -4.65
C TYR A 202 27.36 -43.58 -5.72
N GLU A 203 27.82 -42.53 -6.41
CA GLU A 203 28.92 -42.62 -7.37
C GLU A 203 30.22 -43.07 -6.67
N GLU A 204 30.52 -42.54 -5.48
CA GLU A 204 31.68 -42.97 -4.67
C GLU A 204 31.56 -44.44 -4.24
N ASP A 205 30.37 -44.90 -3.84
CA ASP A 205 30.15 -46.30 -3.44
C ASP A 205 30.19 -47.27 -4.63
N ILE A 206 29.71 -46.86 -5.81
CA ILE A 206 29.89 -47.64 -7.05
C ILE A 206 31.38 -47.81 -7.36
N ILE A 207 32.18 -46.75 -7.23
CA ILE A 207 33.64 -46.83 -7.46
C ILE A 207 34.29 -47.79 -6.45
N LYS A 208 33.93 -47.72 -5.16
CA LYS A 208 34.42 -48.67 -4.13
C LYS A 208 34.06 -50.11 -4.48
N ASN A 209 32.81 -50.36 -4.86
CA ASN A 209 32.35 -51.69 -5.24
C ASN A 209 33.04 -52.22 -6.50
N GLN A 210 33.27 -51.35 -7.49
CA GLN A 210 34.01 -51.71 -8.69
C GLN A 210 35.46 -52.08 -8.37
N ASN A 211 36.12 -51.31 -7.50
CA ASN A 211 37.47 -51.62 -7.04
C ASN A 211 37.53 -52.95 -6.28
N LEU A 212 36.53 -53.23 -5.42
CA LEU A 212 36.41 -54.50 -4.73
C LEU A 212 36.21 -55.66 -5.72
N LEU A 213 35.33 -55.50 -6.70
CA LEU A 213 35.09 -56.51 -7.74
C LEU A 213 36.37 -56.80 -8.55
N ASN A 214 37.10 -55.77 -8.95
CA ASN A 214 38.37 -55.92 -9.67
C ASN A 214 39.41 -56.67 -8.82
N SER A 215 39.48 -56.38 -7.51
CA SER A 215 40.35 -57.11 -6.58
C SER A 215 39.97 -58.59 -6.48
N GLN A 216 38.67 -58.91 -6.43
CA GLN A 216 38.17 -60.28 -6.39
C GLN A 216 38.46 -61.02 -7.70
N GLN A 217 38.27 -60.38 -8.85
CA GLN A 217 38.62 -60.96 -10.16
C GLN A 217 40.11 -61.27 -10.27
N SER A 218 40.97 -60.36 -9.80
CA SER A 218 42.42 -60.59 -9.78
C SER A 218 42.78 -61.81 -8.92
N LEU A 219 42.09 -61.99 -7.80
CA LEU A 219 42.25 -63.12 -6.89
C LEU A 219 41.72 -64.44 -7.49
N ILE A 220 40.62 -64.40 -8.25
CA ILE A 220 40.11 -65.56 -9.00
C ILE A 220 41.11 -65.97 -10.09
N ILE A 221 41.68 -65.01 -10.82
CA ILE A 221 42.69 -65.28 -11.85
C ILE A 221 43.92 -65.95 -11.22
N SER A 222 44.40 -65.47 -10.07
CA SER A 222 45.53 -66.08 -9.38
C SER A 222 45.21 -67.49 -8.87
N LEU A 223 44.02 -67.71 -8.31
CA LEU A 223 43.57 -69.03 -7.87
C LEU A 223 43.44 -70.02 -9.04
N ASN A 224 42.90 -69.59 -10.19
CA ASN A 224 42.81 -70.44 -11.39
C ASN A 224 44.20 -70.81 -11.90
N SER A 225 45.14 -69.86 -11.93
CA SER A 225 46.54 -70.15 -12.29
C SER A 225 47.18 -71.18 -11.35
N THR A 226 46.96 -71.06 -10.04
CA THR A 226 47.46 -72.03 -9.06
C THR A 226 46.79 -73.40 -9.23
N LYS A 227 45.47 -73.43 -9.50
CA LYS A 227 44.75 -74.66 -9.80
C LYS A 227 45.33 -75.36 -11.03
N ASP A 228 45.58 -74.63 -12.12
CA ASP A 228 46.14 -75.19 -13.34
C ASP A 228 47.54 -75.76 -13.12
N LYS A 229 48.36 -75.11 -12.28
CA LYS A 229 49.66 -75.66 -11.85
C LYS A 229 49.51 -77.00 -11.11
N ILE A 230 48.61 -77.07 -10.13
CA ILE A 230 48.35 -78.30 -9.37
C ILE A 230 47.87 -79.43 -10.29
N VAL A 231 46.98 -79.12 -11.25
CA VAL A 231 46.50 -80.09 -12.24
C VAL A 231 47.65 -80.63 -13.08
N ASN A 232 48.54 -79.76 -13.56
CA ASN A 232 49.71 -80.18 -14.33
C ASN A 232 50.68 -81.04 -13.52
N GLU A 233 50.99 -80.63 -12.27
CA GLU A 233 51.84 -81.42 -11.35
C GLU A 233 51.22 -82.79 -11.04
N THR A 234 49.89 -82.85 -10.86
CA THR A 234 49.18 -84.11 -10.61
C THR A 234 49.24 -85.03 -11.84
N ASN A 235 49.04 -84.49 -13.04
CA ASN A 235 49.14 -85.26 -14.28
C ASN A 235 50.55 -85.83 -14.50
N GLU A 236 51.58 -85.06 -14.17
CA GLU A 236 52.97 -85.53 -14.21
C GLU A 236 53.20 -86.68 -13.21
N LEU A 237 52.68 -86.58 -11.98
CA LEU A 237 52.75 -87.66 -11.00
C LEU A 237 52.02 -88.93 -11.46
N ILE A 238 50.84 -88.80 -12.08
CA ILE A 238 50.09 -89.93 -12.65
C ILE A 238 50.88 -90.60 -13.78
N PHE A 239 51.53 -89.80 -14.63
CA PHE A 239 52.39 -90.31 -15.70
C PHE A 239 53.58 -91.09 -15.13
N GLN A 240 54.26 -90.56 -14.12
CA GLN A 240 55.35 -91.27 -13.45
C GLN A 240 54.88 -92.54 -12.75
N TYR A 241 53.74 -92.51 -12.07
CA TYR A 241 53.13 -93.68 -11.44
C TYR A 241 52.85 -94.79 -12.46
N SER A 242 52.29 -94.44 -13.62
CA SER A 242 52.00 -95.37 -14.71
C SER A 242 53.29 -96.02 -15.24
N ARG A 243 54.38 -95.25 -15.38
CA ARG A 243 55.69 -95.76 -15.76
C ARG A 243 56.27 -96.74 -14.74
N TYR A 244 56.10 -96.47 -13.44
CA TYR A 244 56.52 -97.39 -12.38
C TYR A 244 55.70 -98.68 -12.36
N ARG A 245 54.40 -98.59 -12.65
CA ARG A 245 53.52 -99.76 -12.76
C ARG A 245 53.92 -100.66 -13.94
N GLN A 246 54.20 -100.09 -15.11
CA GLN A 246 54.61 -100.88 -16.28
C GLN A 246 55.93 -101.63 -16.02
N LYS A 247 56.87 -100.97 -15.34
CA LYS A 247 58.12 -101.59 -14.88
C LYS A 247 57.92 -102.71 -13.84
N LYS A 248 56.82 -102.69 -13.10
CA LYS A 248 56.42 -103.76 -12.17
C LYS A 248 55.87 -104.97 -12.93
N GLU A 249 55.02 -104.74 -13.93
CA GLU A 249 54.46 -105.79 -14.80
C GLU A 249 55.56 -106.52 -15.58
N ASP A 250 56.55 -105.79 -16.13
CA ASP A 250 57.72 -106.40 -16.82
C ASP A 250 58.57 -107.33 -15.93
N LEU A 251 58.53 -107.13 -14.60
CA LEU A 251 59.25 -107.95 -13.62
C LEU A 251 58.43 -109.17 -13.16
N GLU A 252 57.10 -109.14 -13.34
CA GLU A 252 56.19 -110.24 -12.99
C GLU A 252 56.19 -111.35 -14.07
N ASP A 253 56.65 -111.06 -15.29
CA ASP A 253 56.75 -112.01 -16.43
C ASP A 253 57.95 -112.98 -16.39
N GLN A 254 58.82 -112.91 -15.36
CA GLN A 254 59.93 -113.85 -15.15
C GLN A 254 59.64 -114.85 -14.02
N ILE A 255 58.74 -115.83 -14.21
CA ILE A 255 58.75 -117.13 -13.52
C ILE A 255 57.99 -118.16 -14.38
N VAL A 256 58.69 -119.24 -14.73
CA VAL A 256 58.18 -120.50 -15.28
C VAL A 256 58.68 -121.58 -14.28
N PRO A 257 57.87 -122.52 -13.76
CA PRO A 257 57.45 -123.65 -14.58
C PRO A 257 56.06 -124.26 -14.31
N SER A 258 55.53 -124.78 -15.42
CA SER A 258 54.55 -125.88 -15.58
C SER A 258 53.85 -126.37 -14.33
N PRO A 259 52.61 -125.89 -14.15
CA PRO A 259 51.56 -126.58 -13.43
C PRO A 259 50.73 -127.51 -14.34
N GLU A 260 51.15 -127.98 -15.52
CA GLU A 260 50.29 -128.42 -16.65
C GLU A 260 49.07 -129.34 -16.38
N LYS A 261 48.98 -130.04 -15.23
CA LYS A 261 47.77 -130.81 -14.82
C LYS A 261 47.01 -130.28 -13.61
N LEU A 262 47.60 -129.33 -12.88
CA LEU A 262 46.90 -128.40 -11.98
C LEU A 262 46.49 -127.13 -12.75
N GLN A 263 47.17 -126.82 -13.84
CA GLN A 263 46.87 -125.74 -14.79
C GLN A 263 45.53 -126.00 -15.39
N LYS A 264 45.23 -127.11 -16.07
CA LYS A 264 43.90 -127.23 -16.69
C LYS A 264 42.69 -127.03 -15.75
N TYR A 265 42.74 -127.53 -14.51
CA TYR A 265 41.64 -127.36 -13.56
C TYR A 265 41.67 -126.01 -12.81
N ASN A 266 42.87 -125.49 -12.55
CA ASN A 266 43.08 -124.16 -11.98
C ASN A 266 43.06 -123.07 -13.07
N GLU A 267 43.10 -123.39 -14.35
CA GLU A 267 42.94 -122.58 -15.56
C GLU A 267 41.46 -122.50 -15.82
N GLU A 268 40.68 -123.58 -15.73
CA GLU A 268 39.21 -123.46 -15.76
C GLU A 268 38.66 -122.69 -14.54
N LEU A 269 39.18 -122.92 -13.32
CA LEU A 269 38.84 -122.12 -12.15
C LEU A 269 39.44 -120.72 -12.18
N LYS A 270 40.65 -120.53 -12.74
CA LYS A 270 41.20 -119.18 -12.98
C LYS A 270 40.44 -118.48 -14.08
N ASP A 271 39.96 -119.14 -15.11
CA ASP A 271 39.24 -118.55 -16.24
C ASP A 271 37.87 -118.11 -15.74
N HIS A 272 37.20 -118.91 -14.90
CA HIS A 272 35.98 -118.46 -14.23
C HIS A 272 36.24 -117.40 -13.15
N LEU A 273 37.35 -117.46 -12.42
CA LEU A 273 37.74 -116.41 -11.48
C LEU A 273 38.16 -115.14 -12.22
N TYR A 274 38.81 -115.23 -13.39
CA TYR A 274 39.21 -114.13 -14.25
C TYR A 274 38.00 -113.56 -14.96
N GLU A 275 37.03 -114.37 -15.38
CA GLU A 275 35.72 -113.91 -15.83
C GLU A 275 35.01 -113.17 -14.71
N HIS A 276 34.91 -113.74 -13.50
CA HIS A 276 34.25 -113.06 -12.38
C HIS A 276 35.02 -111.83 -11.88
N ILE A 277 36.35 -111.84 -11.90
CA ILE A 277 37.20 -110.68 -11.57
C ILE A 277 37.08 -109.65 -12.69
N ALA A 278 37.04 -110.04 -13.96
CA ALA A 278 36.81 -109.12 -15.07
C ALA A 278 35.40 -108.53 -15.02
N GLN A 279 34.38 -109.33 -14.69
CA GLN A 279 33.01 -108.87 -14.47
C GLN A 279 32.94 -107.92 -13.28
N PHE A 280 33.62 -108.24 -12.18
CA PHE A 280 33.67 -107.41 -10.98
C PHE A 280 34.49 -106.13 -11.20
N GLU A 281 35.55 -106.17 -12.00
CA GLU A 281 36.31 -104.99 -12.41
C GLU A 281 35.51 -104.13 -13.37
N ASP A 282 34.73 -104.74 -14.27
CA ASP A 282 33.82 -104.03 -15.17
C ASP A 282 32.66 -103.39 -14.39
N ASP A 283 32.09 -104.10 -13.42
CA ASP A 283 31.05 -103.57 -12.54
C ASP A 283 31.59 -102.54 -11.54
N ARG A 284 32.84 -102.71 -11.07
CA ARG A 284 33.54 -101.70 -10.26
C ARG A 284 33.82 -100.44 -11.08
N LYS A 285 34.26 -100.58 -12.34
CA LYS A 285 34.41 -99.46 -13.28
C LYS A 285 33.07 -98.77 -13.53
N LYS A 286 31.99 -99.53 -13.77
CA LYS A 286 30.63 -98.98 -13.90
C LYS A 286 30.19 -98.25 -12.63
N ASN A 287 30.51 -98.77 -11.46
CA ASN A 287 30.16 -98.16 -10.18
C ASN A 287 30.97 -96.88 -9.90
N GLU A 288 32.26 -96.86 -10.22
CA GLU A 288 33.09 -95.64 -10.21
C GLU A 288 32.57 -94.61 -11.22
N ASP A 289 32.19 -95.03 -12.43
CA ASP A 289 31.56 -94.17 -13.43
C ASP A 289 30.21 -93.61 -12.95
N ILE A 290 29.38 -94.41 -12.30
CA ILE A 290 28.11 -93.97 -11.72
C ILE A 290 28.36 -92.99 -10.58
N LYS A 291 29.33 -93.25 -9.68
CA LYS A 291 29.73 -92.29 -8.62
C LYS A 291 30.23 -90.98 -9.20
N ASN A 292 31.05 -91.04 -10.25
CA ASN A 292 31.56 -89.84 -10.94
C ASN A 292 30.40 -89.06 -11.59
N LYS A 293 29.46 -89.76 -12.25
CA LYS A 293 28.26 -89.15 -12.82
C LYS A 293 27.36 -88.51 -11.76
N ILE A 294 27.18 -89.14 -10.60
CA ILE A 294 26.41 -88.58 -9.48
C ILE A 294 27.11 -87.34 -8.93
N ASN A 295 28.43 -87.38 -8.71
CA ASN A 295 29.17 -86.20 -8.25
C ASN A 295 29.08 -85.03 -9.24
N ILE A 296 29.15 -85.30 -10.55
CA ILE A 296 28.96 -84.27 -11.58
C ILE A 296 27.53 -83.73 -11.52
N ALA A 297 26.53 -84.59 -11.34
CA ALA A 297 25.14 -84.18 -11.20
C ALA A 297 24.92 -83.30 -9.96
N ASP A 298 25.51 -83.63 -8.81
CA ASP A 298 25.43 -82.82 -7.58
C ASP A 298 26.10 -81.45 -7.75
N ILE A 299 27.23 -81.39 -8.45
CA ILE A 299 27.89 -80.11 -8.78
C ILE A 299 27.00 -79.28 -9.71
N CYS A 300 26.36 -79.92 -10.71
CA CYS A 300 25.41 -79.25 -11.59
C CYS A 300 24.19 -78.73 -10.84
N ILE A 301 23.61 -79.51 -9.92
CA ILE A 301 22.47 -79.11 -9.09
C ILE A 301 22.84 -77.90 -8.22
N LYS A 302 24.00 -77.94 -7.55
CA LYS A 302 24.49 -76.78 -6.76
C LYS A 302 24.62 -75.52 -7.61
N LYS A 303 25.27 -75.62 -8.78
CA LYS A 303 25.38 -74.47 -9.71
C LYS A 303 24.03 -73.95 -10.17
N LEU A 304 23.06 -74.85 -10.38
CA LEU A 304 21.73 -74.48 -10.82
C LEU A 304 20.97 -73.74 -9.73
N VAL A 305 21.12 -74.16 -8.47
CA VAL A 305 20.59 -73.44 -7.30
C VAL A 305 21.24 -72.08 -7.14
N ASP A 306 22.57 -71.98 -7.25
CA ASP A 306 23.29 -70.70 -7.16
C ASP A 306 22.83 -69.72 -8.27
N LEU A 307 22.67 -70.20 -9.50
CA LEU A 307 22.13 -69.43 -10.62
C LEU A 307 20.69 -68.96 -10.37
N LEU A 308 19.85 -69.82 -9.81
CA LEU A 308 18.45 -69.49 -9.50
C LEU A 308 18.37 -68.42 -8.40
N THR A 309 19.26 -68.51 -7.42
CA THR A 309 19.36 -67.54 -6.32
C THR A 309 19.82 -66.18 -6.83
N ALA A 310 20.88 -66.15 -7.66
CA ALA A 310 21.37 -64.93 -8.29
C ALA A 310 20.33 -64.30 -9.24
N LEU A 311 19.56 -65.13 -9.97
CA LEU A 311 18.49 -64.65 -10.82
C LEU A 311 17.36 -64.02 -10.01
N ASN A 312 16.97 -64.63 -8.88
CA ASN A 312 15.95 -64.08 -8.00
C ASN A 312 16.40 -62.76 -7.37
N GLU A 313 17.65 -62.67 -6.93
CA GLU A 313 18.23 -61.42 -6.42
C GLU A 313 18.20 -60.32 -7.50
N HIS A 314 18.54 -60.65 -8.74
CA HIS A 314 18.49 -59.71 -9.85
C HIS A 314 17.05 -59.25 -10.19
N ILE A 315 16.07 -60.14 -10.09
CA ILE A 315 14.65 -59.79 -10.28
C ILE A 315 14.19 -58.81 -9.20
N GLU A 316 14.47 -59.11 -7.93
CA GLU A 316 14.03 -58.29 -6.79
C GLU A 316 14.77 -56.96 -6.71
N HIS A 317 16.09 -56.96 -6.82
CA HIS A 317 16.92 -55.77 -6.54
C HIS A 317 17.18 -54.92 -7.79
N THR A 318 17.05 -55.47 -8.99
CA THR A 318 17.32 -54.72 -10.22
C THR A 318 16.04 -54.47 -11.00
N ILE A 319 15.29 -55.53 -11.34
CA ILE A 319 14.14 -55.41 -12.25
C ILE A 319 12.97 -54.67 -11.60
N LYS A 320 12.58 -55.00 -10.36
CA LYS A 320 11.51 -54.26 -9.66
C LYS A 320 11.85 -52.79 -9.48
N LEU A 321 13.08 -52.48 -9.09
CA LEU A 321 13.58 -51.10 -8.96
C LEU A 321 13.51 -50.34 -10.29
N HIS A 322 13.79 -50.98 -11.42
CA HIS A 322 13.63 -50.37 -12.75
C HIS A 322 12.16 -50.14 -13.11
N ILE A 323 11.26 -51.06 -12.76
CA ILE A 323 9.81 -50.89 -12.97
C ILE A 323 9.29 -49.70 -12.15
N GLU A 324 9.71 -49.59 -10.89
CA GLU A 324 9.32 -48.49 -10.01
C GLU A 324 9.84 -47.14 -10.53
N LYS A 325 11.11 -47.07 -10.95
CA LYS A 325 11.68 -45.88 -11.61
C LYS A 325 10.95 -45.50 -12.89
N LYS A 326 10.51 -46.48 -13.69
CA LYS A 326 9.72 -46.24 -14.90
C LYS A 326 8.36 -45.62 -14.58
N ASN A 327 7.68 -46.10 -13.53
CA ASN A 327 6.40 -45.53 -13.09
C ASN A 327 6.58 -44.10 -12.55
N ASN A 328 7.66 -43.85 -11.82
CA ASN A 328 8.01 -42.50 -11.37
C ASN A 328 8.28 -41.55 -12.55
N LEU A 329 9.01 -42.01 -13.58
CA LEU A 329 9.23 -41.27 -14.83
C LEU A 329 7.92 -40.91 -15.54
N GLN A 330 6.97 -41.83 -15.62
CA GLN A 330 5.64 -41.54 -16.20
C GLN A 330 4.87 -40.49 -15.39
N THR A 331 5.02 -40.49 -14.07
CA THR A 331 4.37 -39.52 -13.18
C THR A 331 4.99 -38.13 -13.36
N ILE A 332 6.32 -38.05 -13.44
CA ILE A 332 7.06 -36.82 -13.74
C ILE A 332 6.69 -36.29 -15.14
N GLU A 333 6.54 -37.15 -16.14
CA GLU A 333 6.16 -36.73 -17.49
C GLU A 333 4.75 -36.11 -17.53
N LYS A 334 3.80 -36.64 -16.74
CA LYS A 334 2.47 -36.05 -16.58
C LYS A 334 2.54 -34.68 -15.90
N GLN A 335 3.33 -34.54 -14.84
CA GLN A 335 3.54 -33.26 -14.16
C GLN A 335 4.19 -32.23 -15.08
N TYR A 336 5.19 -32.63 -15.87
CA TYR A 336 5.85 -31.78 -16.86
C TYR A 336 4.86 -31.27 -17.91
N LYS A 337 3.98 -32.13 -18.44
CA LYS A 337 2.92 -31.73 -19.38
C LYS A 337 1.95 -30.71 -18.75
N SER A 338 1.57 -30.91 -17.48
CA SER A 338 0.73 -29.95 -16.75
C SER A 338 1.41 -28.58 -16.61
N LEU A 339 2.66 -28.55 -16.17
CA LEU A 339 3.46 -27.33 -16.02
C LEU A 339 3.67 -26.62 -17.35
N THR A 340 3.84 -27.37 -18.44
CA THR A 340 3.98 -26.79 -19.79
C THR A 340 2.69 -26.11 -20.24
N ASN A 341 1.53 -26.71 -19.95
CA ASN A 341 0.23 -26.09 -20.23
C ASN A 341 -0.01 -24.83 -19.38
N GLU A 342 0.35 -24.86 -18.09
CA GLU A 342 0.28 -23.66 -17.23
C GLU A 342 1.18 -22.54 -17.77
N LYS A 343 2.42 -22.86 -18.14
CA LYS A 343 3.34 -21.88 -18.75
C LYS A 343 2.73 -21.26 -20.00
N GLN A 344 2.10 -22.05 -20.85
CA GLN A 344 1.47 -21.54 -22.06
C GLN A 344 0.29 -20.60 -21.73
N ASN A 345 -0.54 -20.96 -20.75
CA ASN A 345 -1.63 -20.10 -20.28
C ASN A 345 -1.13 -18.77 -19.71
N PHE A 346 0.00 -18.77 -18.97
CA PHE A 346 0.63 -17.55 -18.48
C PHE A 346 1.14 -16.66 -19.62
N ILE A 347 1.75 -17.26 -20.65
CA ILE A 347 2.18 -16.50 -21.85
C ILE A 347 0.98 -15.83 -22.52
N THR A 348 -0.13 -16.55 -22.69
CA THR A 348 -1.36 -16.00 -23.30
C THR A 348 -1.93 -14.85 -22.48
N LYS A 349 -2.05 -15.01 -21.15
CA LYS A 349 -2.50 -13.93 -20.26
C LYS A 349 -1.60 -12.70 -20.32
N ASN A 350 -0.28 -12.91 -20.36
CA ASN A 350 0.66 -11.80 -20.42
C ASN A 350 0.54 -11.03 -21.75
N THR A 351 0.34 -11.73 -22.87
CA THR A 351 0.09 -11.07 -24.17
C THR A 351 -1.22 -10.30 -24.20
N GLU A 352 -2.27 -10.76 -23.51
CA GLU A 352 -3.52 -10.01 -23.37
C GLU A 352 -3.33 -8.75 -22.52
N GLN A 353 -2.60 -8.84 -21.41
CA GLN A 353 -2.27 -7.69 -20.57
C GLN A 353 -1.44 -6.64 -21.33
N ASP A 354 -0.43 -7.05 -22.10
CA ASP A 354 0.36 -6.14 -22.93
C ASP A 354 -0.51 -5.40 -23.96
N LYS A 355 -1.50 -6.08 -24.52
CA LYS A 355 -2.46 -5.48 -25.44
C LYS A 355 -3.33 -4.43 -24.75
N ILE A 356 -3.86 -4.73 -23.55
CA ILE A 356 -4.63 -3.78 -22.74
C ILE A 356 -3.80 -2.56 -22.37
N ILE A 357 -2.53 -2.75 -21.96
CA ILE A 357 -1.62 -1.65 -21.63
C ILE A 357 -1.41 -0.74 -22.84
N LYS A 358 -1.22 -1.33 -24.03
CA LYS A 358 -1.04 -0.56 -25.26
C LYS A 358 -2.30 0.25 -25.62
N GLU A 359 -3.47 -0.37 -25.58
CA GLU A 359 -4.76 0.30 -25.83
C GLU A 359 -5.01 1.43 -24.82
N THR A 360 -4.69 1.22 -23.54
CA THR A 360 -4.84 2.23 -22.49
C THR A 360 -3.91 3.44 -22.71
N LYS A 361 -2.66 3.19 -23.13
CA LYS A 361 -1.70 4.26 -23.48
C LYS A 361 -2.18 5.09 -24.67
N GLU A 362 -2.67 4.43 -25.72
CA GLU A 362 -3.22 5.11 -26.90
C GLU A 362 -4.45 5.96 -26.53
N PHE A 363 -5.34 5.45 -25.69
CA PHE A 363 -6.50 6.19 -25.20
C PHE A 363 -6.10 7.42 -24.37
N LEU A 364 -5.17 7.28 -23.43
CA LEU A 364 -4.64 8.39 -22.62
C LEU A 364 -4.02 9.49 -23.50
N GLN A 365 -3.29 9.10 -24.55
CA GLN A 365 -2.67 10.06 -25.47
C GLN A 365 -3.71 10.82 -26.30
N GLN A 366 -4.82 10.16 -26.69
CA GLN A 366 -5.95 10.82 -27.35
C GLN A 366 -6.71 11.77 -26.41
N GLU A 367 -6.94 11.39 -25.16
CA GLU A 367 -7.51 12.28 -24.13
C GLU A 367 -6.63 13.51 -23.90
N GLN A 368 -5.31 13.30 -23.75
CA GLN A 368 -4.37 14.39 -23.51
C GLN A 368 -4.32 15.39 -24.67
N THR A 369 -4.39 14.90 -25.92
CA THR A 369 -4.45 15.79 -27.10
C THR A 369 -5.76 16.59 -27.15
N LYS A 370 -6.91 16.01 -26.79
CA LYS A 370 -8.19 16.74 -26.67
C LYS A 370 -8.14 17.82 -25.59
N TRP A 371 -7.58 17.52 -24.42
CA TRP A 371 -7.43 18.49 -23.33
C TRP A 371 -6.50 19.64 -23.71
N ASN A 372 -5.37 19.33 -24.37
CA ASN A 372 -4.46 20.36 -24.85
C ASN A 372 -5.11 21.28 -25.90
N GLN A 373 -6.00 20.75 -26.76
CA GLN A 373 -6.78 21.57 -27.69
C GLN A 373 -7.77 22.49 -26.97
N LYS A 374 -8.50 21.98 -25.96
CA LYS A 374 -9.39 22.81 -25.13
C LYS A 374 -8.65 23.92 -24.40
N ILE A 375 -7.48 23.62 -23.82
CA ILE A 375 -6.64 24.61 -23.14
C ILE A 375 -6.22 25.72 -24.11
N LYS A 376 -5.79 25.38 -25.33
CA LYS A 376 -5.43 26.38 -26.35
C LYS A 376 -6.63 27.26 -26.75
N GLN A 377 -7.83 26.67 -26.87
CA GLN A 377 -9.05 27.43 -27.16
C GLN A 377 -9.41 28.40 -26.02
N GLU A 378 -9.34 27.95 -24.77
CA GLU A 378 -9.60 28.81 -23.60
C GLU A 378 -8.56 29.94 -23.45
N GLN A 379 -7.29 29.66 -23.74
CA GLN A 379 -6.25 30.68 -23.79
C GLN A 379 -6.55 31.74 -24.85
N HIS A 380 -6.99 31.32 -26.04
CA HIS A 380 -7.37 32.25 -27.11
C HIS A 380 -8.59 33.10 -26.71
N ASN A 381 -9.62 32.49 -26.11
CA ASN A 381 -10.79 33.20 -25.60
C ASN A 381 -10.41 34.23 -24.52
N THR A 382 -9.49 33.87 -23.62
CA THR A 382 -8.99 34.77 -22.57
C THR A 382 -8.32 36.01 -23.17
N ILE A 383 -7.47 35.84 -24.18
CA ILE A 383 -6.82 36.96 -24.89
C ILE A 383 -7.87 37.87 -25.54
N LEU A 384 -8.88 37.28 -26.17
CA LEU A 384 -9.95 38.03 -26.85
C LEU A 384 -10.82 38.81 -25.86
N ILE A 385 -11.10 38.25 -24.69
CA ILE A 385 -11.79 38.96 -23.59
C ILE A 385 -10.92 40.11 -23.07
N GLN A 386 -9.61 39.90 -22.86
CA GLN A 386 -8.70 40.96 -22.41
C GLN A 386 -8.65 42.14 -23.39
N GLN A 387 -8.66 41.87 -24.71
CA GLN A 387 -8.76 42.93 -25.73
C GLN A 387 -10.09 43.69 -25.62
N LYS A 388 -11.22 42.98 -25.54
CA LYS A 388 -12.54 43.64 -25.37
C LYS A 388 -12.61 44.49 -24.11
N VAL A 389 -12.04 44.02 -23.00
CA VAL A 389 -11.98 44.79 -21.75
C VAL A 389 -11.16 46.06 -21.94
N LYS A 390 -10.02 45.98 -22.63
CA LYS A 390 -9.19 47.15 -22.95
C LYS A 390 -9.94 48.17 -23.80
N ASP A 391 -10.67 47.72 -24.82
CA ASP A 391 -11.49 48.58 -25.68
C ASP A 391 -12.61 49.28 -24.89
N ILE A 392 -13.23 48.57 -23.93
CA ILE A 392 -14.25 49.16 -23.04
C ILE A 392 -13.64 50.26 -22.16
N TYR A 393 -12.49 50.01 -21.53
CA TYR A 393 -11.83 51.04 -20.72
C TYR A 393 -11.48 52.27 -21.54
N GLN A 394 -11.00 52.10 -22.77
CA GLN A 394 -10.68 53.21 -23.65
C GLN A 394 -11.93 54.03 -24.04
N ASN A 395 -13.05 53.37 -24.31
CA ASN A 395 -14.33 54.04 -24.55
C ASN A 395 -14.84 54.81 -23.32
N VAL A 396 -14.64 54.27 -22.10
CA VAL A 396 -15.00 54.95 -20.86
C VAL A 396 -14.15 56.22 -20.66
N ASP A 397 -12.85 56.14 -20.95
CA ASP A 397 -11.95 57.31 -20.87
C ASP A 397 -12.35 58.39 -21.89
N ASP A 398 -12.68 58.01 -23.13
CA ASP A 398 -13.16 58.95 -24.15
C ASP A 398 -14.48 59.62 -23.75
N LEU A 399 -15.42 58.86 -23.17
CA LEU A 399 -16.66 59.40 -22.61
C LEU A 399 -16.37 60.37 -21.46
N ASN A 400 -15.48 60.03 -20.54
CA ASN A 400 -15.09 60.93 -19.44
C ASN A 400 -14.48 62.23 -19.95
N ILE A 401 -13.62 62.18 -20.98
CA ILE A 401 -13.06 63.38 -21.62
C ILE A 401 -14.18 64.23 -22.21
N LYS A 402 -15.17 63.62 -22.88
CA LYS A 402 -16.30 64.34 -23.46
C LYS A 402 -17.17 64.98 -22.38
N THR A 403 -17.52 64.24 -21.33
CA THR A 403 -18.29 64.74 -20.19
C THR A 403 -17.57 65.91 -19.50
N ASN A 404 -16.26 65.83 -19.30
CA ASN A 404 -15.49 66.93 -18.72
C ASN A 404 -15.49 68.19 -19.60
N ARG A 405 -15.47 68.04 -20.94
CA ARG A 405 -15.63 69.18 -21.85
C ARG A 405 -17.00 69.82 -21.72
N GLU A 406 -18.06 69.01 -21.65
CA GLU A 406 -19.43 69.50 -21.46
C GLU A 406 -19.60 70.21 -20.11
N ILE A 407 -19.04 69.66 -19.02
CA ILE A 407 -19.01 70.31 -17.69
C ILE A 407 -18.31 71.67 -17.77
N ASN A 408 -17.16 71.76 -18.46
CA ASN A 408 -16.46 73.03 -18.62
C ASN A 408 -17.27 74.06 -19.42
N GLN A 409 -18.00 73.63 -20.45
CA GLN A 409 -18.92 74.51 -21.18
C GLN A 409 -20.06 75.00 -20.29
N ILE A 410 -20.67 74.12 -19.50
CA ILE A 410 -21.72 74.48 -18.54
C ILE A 410 -21.17 75.49 -17.52
N ASN A 411 -19.98 75.25 -16.96
CA ASN A 411 -19.36 76.18 -16.02
C ASN A 411 -19.11 77.57 -16.64
N ASN A 412 -18.70 77.62 -17.91
CA ASN A 412 -18.54 78.90 -18.63
C ASN A 412 -19.88 79.63 -18.81
N ILE A 413 -20.96 78.89 -19.13
CA ILE A 413 -22.31 79.46 -19.24
C ILE A 413 -22.77 79.98 -17.87
N ILE A 414 -22.58 79.21 -16.79
CA ILE A 414 -22.93 79.62 -15.42
C ILE A 414 -22.19 80.91 -15.06
N LYS A 415 -20.89 81.00 -15.36
CA LYS A 415 -20.09 82.21 -15.14
C LYS A 415 -20.65 83.40 -15.91
N HIS A 416 -21.02 83.20 -17.18
CA HIS A 416 -21.60 84.27 -17.99
C HIS A 416 -22.95 84.75 -17.42
N ILE A 417 -23.81 83.83 -16.95
CA ILE A 417 -25.07 84.18 -16.29
C ILE A 417 -24.81 84.97 -15.01
N GLN A 418 -23.83 84.57 -14.20
CA GLN A 418 -23.43 85.30 -12.99
C GLN A 418 -22.96 86.73 -13.31
N ASP A 419 -22.16 86.91 -14.36
CA ASP A 419 -21.71 88.22 -14.81
C ASP A 419 -22.88 89.11 -15.26
N ILE A 420 -23.86 88.53 -15.97
CA ILE A 420 -25.09 89.23 -16.37
C ILE A 420 -25.91 89.63 -15.13
N ILE A 421 -26.10 88.73 -14.17
CA ILE A 421 -26.82 89.01 -12.91
C ILE A 421 -26.14 90.16 -12.16
N ASN A 422 -24.81 90.12 -12.05
CA ASN A 422 -24.04 91.19 -11.41
C ASN A 422 -24.23 92.54 -12.12
N HIS A 423 -24.28 92.54 -13.45
CA HIS A 423 -24.55 93.74 -14.24
C HIS A 423 -25.97 94.28 -14.00
N TYR A 424 -26.98 93.40 -14.00
CA TYR A 424 -28.36 93.78 -13.66
C TYR A 424 -28.47 94.35 -12.25
N ASN A 425 -27.83 93.73 -11.25
CA ASN A 425 -27.81 94.24 -9.87
C ASN A 425 -27.19 95.64 -9.79
N LYS A 426 -26.11 95.89 -10.54
CA LYS A 426 -25.49 97.21 -10.64
C LYS A 426 -26.42 98.25 -11.28
N ASN A 427 -27.16 97.86 -12.32
CA ASN A 427 -28.15 98.73 -12.96
C ASN A 427 -29.35 99.01 -12.04
N ILE A 428 -29.82 98.02 -11.27
CA ILE A 428 -30.88 98.21 -10.27
C ILE A 428 -30.42 99.19 -9.18
N LEU A 429 -29.18 99.10 -8.71
CA LEU A 429 -28.59 100.07 -7.78
C LEU A 429 -28.61 101.50 -8.35
N LEU A 430 -28.17 101.68 -9.59
CA LEU A 430 -28.21 102.97 -10.30
C LEU A 430 -29.64 103.52 -10.44
N ILE A 431 -30.61 102.67 -10.80
CA ILE A 431 -32.03 103.07 -10.89
C ILE A 431 -32.55 103.48 -9.51
N THR A 432 -32.20 102.75 -8.46
CA THR A 432 -32.60 103.07 -7.08
C THR A 432 -32.03 104.43 -6.65
N GLU A 433 -30.78 104.70 -7.00
CA GLU A 433 -30.11 105.97 -6.74
C GLU A 433 -30.75 107.13 -7.53
N LEU A 434 -31.11 106.91 -8.80
CA LEU A 434 -31.86 107.87 -9.62
C LEU A 434 -33.26 108.15 -9.07
N ILE A 435 -33.99 107.13 -8.62
CA ILE A 435 -35.30 107.29 -7.97
C ILE A 435 -35.15 108.13 -6.70
N GLN A 436 -34.12 107.87 -5.89
CA GLN A 436 -33.84 108.64 -4.69
C GLN A 436 -33.50 110.09 -5.00
N ASN A 437 -32.66 110.35 -6.01
CA ASN A 437 -32.34 111.69 -6.50
C ASN A 437 -33.57 112.42 -7.06
N THR A 438 -34.47 111.69 -7.72
CA THR A 438 -35.73 112.25 -8.24
C THR A 438 -36.68 112.61 -7.10
N LYS A 439 -36.81 111.76 -6.08
CA LYS A 439 -37.56 112.08 -4.85
C LYS A 439 -36.99 113.28 -4.12
N ASN A 440 -35.67 113.37 -3.99
CA ASN A 440 -34.99 114.51 -3.40
C ASN A 440 -35.24 115.79 -4.22
N SER A 441 -35.15 115.71 -5.54
CA SER A 441 -35.44 116.83 -6.45
C SER A 441 -36.90 117.27 -6.35
N HIS A 442 -37.84 116.32 -6.29
CA HIS A 442 -39.25 116.60 -6.09
C HIS A 442 -39.49 117.31 -4.76
N SER A 443 -38.94 116.79 -3.65
CA SER A 443 -38.97 117.43 -2.33
C SER A 443 -38.48 118.89 -2.38
N ILE A 444 -37.32 119.15 -3.01
CA ILE A 444 -36.76 120.50 -3.19
C ILE A 444 -37.72 121.40 -3.99
N LEU A 445 -38.34 120.86 -5.04
CA LEU A 445 -39.25 121.60 -5.91
C LEU A 445 -40.58 121.89 -5.21
N THR A 446 -41.14 120.93 -4.46
CA THR A 446 -42.30 121.13 -3.60
C THR A 446 -42.02 122.19 -2.54
N HIS A 447 -40.82 122.19 -1.94
CA HIS A 447 -40.40 123.22 -0.98
C HIS A 447 -40.27 124.61 -1.63
N LYS A 448 -39.74 124.69 -2.86
CA LYS A 448 -39.70 125.95 -3.64
C LYS A 448 -41.09 126.46 -4.02
N VAL A 449 -42.00 125.58 -4.42
CA VAL A 449 -43.39 125.93 -4.76
C VAL A 449 -44.14 126.38 -3.51
N LEU A 450 -44.01 125.68 -2.38
CA LEU A 450 -44.59 126.09 -1.10
C LEU A 450 -44.05 127.46 -0.65
N ASN A 451 -42.75 127.70 -0.79
CA ASN A 451 -42.14 129.00 -0.47
C ASN A 451 -42.61 130.13 -1.42
N ASN A 452 -42.84 129.84 -2.69
CA ASN A 452 -43.37 130.83 -3.64
C ASN A 452 -44.85 131.11 -3.39
N ILE A 453 -45.65 130.10 -3.05
CA ILE A 453 -47.05 130.29 -2.65
C ILE A 453 -47.12 131.10 -1.34
N GLN A 454 -46.23 130.87 -0.37
CA GLN A 454 -46.14 131.71 0.82
C GLN A 454 -45.77 133.17 0.48
N LYS A 455 -44.87 133.39 -0.48
CA LYS A 455 -44.51 134.74 -0.95
C LYS A 455 -45.66 135.46 -1.63
N ASP A 456 -46.43 134.78 -2.48
CA ASP A 456 -47.59 135.38 -3.17
C ASP A 456 -48.79 135.63 -2.24
N ILE A 457 -48.95 134.82 -1.18
CA ILE A 457 -49.97 135.07 -0.14
C ILE A 457 -49.57 136.27 0.75
N SER A 458 -48.27 136.51 0.96
CA SER A 458 -47.79 137.70 1.69
C SER A 458 -47.70 138.99 0.85
N ALA A 459 -47.97 138.93 -0.45
CA ALA A 459 -47.98 140.11 -1.34
C ALA A 459 -49.41 140.64 -1.62
N ASN A 460 -50.45 139.97 -1.09
CA ASN A 460 -51.87 140.37 -1.19
C ASN A 460 -52.52 140.60 0.19
N MET A 461 -51.73 141.01 1.20
CA MET A 461 -52.23 141.68 2.41
C MET A 461 -51.47 142.99 2.65
#